data_AF-A0A1G2YY89-F1
#
_entry.id   AF-A0A1G2YY89-F1
#
_cell.length_a   1.000
_cell.length_b   1.000
_cell.length_c   1.000
_cell.angle_alpha   90.00
_cell.angle_beta   90.00
_cell.angle_gamma   90.00
#
_symmetry.space_group_name_H-M   'P 1'
#
loop_
_entity.id
_entity.type
_entity.pdbx_description
1 polymer ?
#
loop_
_entity_poly.entity_id
_entity_poly.type
_entity_poly.pdbx_seq_one_letter_code
_entity_poly.pdbx_strand_id
1 'polypeptide(L)'
;MKMQFLKGKYTHSCSKHGKSQIANRKYGWVKWIFPLAGLVSLIWFLIRVVPKPSRVLYPCQRVAFPLASGFIASLLGFGTSALAFRKAKLNFARQRYVVGLVCIVLSVMAVWIAMTVTAEKPVIAEPQPVNEPMGTAKGINPGRVVWVHDPDATDWEGPGNGHPWQAEHTNPERVREMISRSIRELIGAASDTDAWDKLIRHLNKARGKGDVGYKTGEKIVIKVNFVGFIFTHGGVNAETYKLDSTQDYMNTSPQMLVALVRQLVDTVGAKPADISICDSLAYFANEYYDIIHKEFPDVRCMDRGGKFGRVKMTESSVPLYWSCNPEGVKQDYVPASFAEAEYLINFANLKAHTGAGVTLCAKNHYGSLIRWPAEKGYFDLHKGGFAKQTGIYRNLVDLTGHSQLGGKTVLYLIDGLYCGIHPVDMEKGPRRWTSPPFNGDWTSSLLASQDPVAIDSVGFDFLHAEYEDSPRKFGVDDFLHEAALADNPPSGTFYDPDH
;
A
#
# COMPACT_ATOMS: atom_id res chain seq x y z
N MET A 1 57.12 -11.66 -11.74
CA MET A 1 56.84 -11.34 -13.15
C MET A 1 56.20 -9.96 -13.19
N LYS A 2 56.82 -9.04 -13.96
CA LYS A 2 56.61 -7.58 -13.96
C LYS A 2 55.32 -7.16 -14.69
N MET A 3 54.74 -6.02 -14.29
CA MET A 3 54.57 -4.81 -15.12
C MET A 3 54.03 -3.68 -14.22
N GLN A 4 54.88 -2.77 -13.72
CA GLN A 4 55.32 -1.49 -14.32
C GLN A 4 54.24 -0.39 -14.41
N PHE A 5 54.18 0.48 -13.38
CA PHE A 5 54.40 1.95 -13.39
C PHE A 5 54.42 2.66 -14.79
N LEU A 6 53.85 3.85 -15.05
CA LEU A 6 53.83 5.13 -14.31
C LEU A 6 52.87 6.16 -14.99
N LYS A 7 52.30 7.05 -14.15
CA LYS A 7 52.02 8.51 -14.31
C LYS A 7 51.78 9.16 -15.68
N GLY A 8 50.76 10.04 -15.71
CA GLY A 8 50.75 11.27 -16.51
C GLY A 8 49.51 12.15 -16.23
N LYS A 9 49.69 13.24 -15.48
CA LYS A 9 48.73 14.37 -15.34
C LYS A 9 49.16 15.52 -16.27
N TYR A 10 48.26 16.50 -16.43
CA TYR A 10 48.34 17.81 -17.13
C TYR A 10 47.89 17.72 -18.61
N THR A 11 47.02 18.58 -19.15
CA THR A 11 46.61 19.97 -18.84
C THR A 11 45.19 20.27 -19.34
N HIS A 12 44.56 21.29 -18.77
CA HIS A 12 43.33 21.95 -19.25
C HIS A 12 43.47 22.53 -20.68
N SER A 13 42.40 22.43 -21.47
CA SER A 13 42.00 23.46 -22.43
C SER A 13 40.51 23.36 -22.72
N CYS A 14 39.79 24.45 -22.48
CA CYS A 14 38.39 24.63 -22.82
C CYS A 14 38.28 25.00 -24.31
N SER A 15 37.46 24.29 -25.09
CA SER A 15 36.90 24.84 -26.33
C SER A 15 35.38 24.75 -26.33
N LYS A 16 34.77 25.93 -26.26
CA LYS A 16 33.42 26.19 -26.74
C LYS A 16 33.28 25.55 -28.12
N HIS A 17 32.25 24.71 -28.32
CA HIS A 17 31.33 24.67 -29.45
C HIS A 17 30.52 23.37 -29.36
N GLY A 18 29.28 23.48 -28.89
CA GLY A 18 28.34 22.38 -28.86
C GLY A 18 28.02 21.89 -30.27
N LYS A 19 28.23 20.59 -30.50
CA LYS A 19 27.50 19.84 -31.52
C LYS A 19 26.59 18.87 -30.79
N SER A 20 25.29 19.15 -30.84
CA SER A 20 24.25 18.25 -30.36
C SER A 20 24.35 16.94 -31.12
N GLN A 21 24.48 15.83 -30.41
CA GLN A 21 24.23 14.52 -30.99
C GLN A 21 22.79 14.47 -31.50
N ILE A 22 22.64 14.16 -32.78
CA ILE A 22 21.35 13.99 -33.45
C ILE A 22 20.65 12.79 -32.80
N ALA A 23 19.62 13.07 -32.01
CA ALA A 23 18.75 12.05 -31.45
C ALA A 23 18.02 11.31 -32.59
N ASN A 24 18.15 9.99 -32.57
CA ASN A 24 17.58 9.05 -33.51
C ASN A 24 16.03 9.21 -33.55
N ARG A 25 15.49 9.74 -34.66
CA ARG A 25 14.06 10.02 -34.87
C ARG A 25 13.29 8.74 -35.23
N LYS A 26 13.29 7.72 -34.35
CA LYS A 26 12.69 6.39 -34.65
C LYS A 26 11.16 6.28 -34.49
N TYR A 27 10.46 7.31 -33.99
CA TYR A 27 9.01 7.27 -33.76
C TYR A 27 8.28 8.54 -34.22
N GLY A 28 8.53 9.00 -35.46
CA GLY A 28 7.83 10.16 -36.02
C GLY A 28 6.32 9.95 -36.21
N TRP A 29 5.89 8.69 -36.37
CA TRP A 29 4.49 8.31 -36.63
C TRP A 29 3.59 8.40 -35.39
N VAL A 30 4.15 8.32 -34.17
CA VAL A 30 3.40 8.40 -32.90
C VAL A 30 2.64 9.72 -32.76
N LYS A 31 3.18 10.79 -33.36
CA LYS A 31 2.53 12.12 -33.41
C LYS A 31 1.21 12.14 -34.18
N TRP A 32 0.97 11.13 -35.02
CA TRP A 32 -0.24 11.02 -35.84
C TRP A 32 -1.29 10.08 -35.26
N ILE A 33 -0.97 9.27 -34.25
CA ILE A 33 -1.90 8.29 -33.66
C ILE A 33 -3.13 8.99 -33.08
N PHE A 34 -2.94 10.01 -32.24
CA PHE A 34 -4.02 10.76 -31.62
C PHE A 34 -4.95 11.46 -32.61
N PRO A 35 -4.47 12.25 -33.59
CA PRO A 35 -5.37 12.89 -34.56
C PRO A 35 -6.06 11.88 -35.49
N LEU A 36 -5.41 10.77 -35.86
CA LEU A 36 -6.04 9.74 -36.68
C LEU A 36 -7.12 8.98 -35.90
N ALA A 37 -6.86 8.59 -34.65
CA ALA A 37 -7.83 7.92 -33.80
C ALA A 37 -9.05 8.80 -33.51
N GLY A 38 -8.83 10.09 -33.24
CA GLY A 38 -9.90 11.07 -33.05
C GLY A 38 -10.75 11.27 -34.31
N LEU A 39 -10.12 11.40 -35.47
CA LEU A 39 -10.82 11.53 -36.76
C LEU A 39 -11.63 10.29 -37.12
N VAL A 40 -11.05 9.10 -36.95
CA VAL A 40 -11.74 7.82 -37.19
C VAL A 40 -12.94 7.68 -36.25
N SER A 41 -12.76 8.04 -34.97
CA SER A 41 -13.85 8.02 -33.98
C SER A 41 -14.97 8.99 -34.35
N LEU A 42 -14.65 10.19 -34.85
CA LEU A 42 -15.62 11.16 -35.33
C LEU A 42 -16.40 10.66 -36.56
N ILE A 43 -15.69 10.15 -37.57
CA ILE A 43 -16.32 9.59 -38.79
C ILE A 43 -17.25 8.44 -38.41
N TRP A 44 -16.78 7.52 -37.57
CA TRP A 44 -17.56 6.39 -37.10
C TRP A 44 -18.81 6.82 -36.32
N PHE A 45 -18.66 7.79 -35.41
CA PHE A 45 -19.77 8.34 -34.64
C PHE A 45 -20.82 8.98 -35.56
N LEU A 46 -20.41 9.84 -36.50
CA LEU A 46 -21.32 10.50 -37.43
C LEU A 46 -22.08 9.51 -38.31
N ILE A 47 -21.37 8.53 -38.90
CA ILE A 47 -21.98 7.49 -39.76
C ILE A 47 -23.02 6.67 -38.98
N ARG A 48 -22.76 6.37 -37.71
CA ARG A 48 -23.62 5.47 -36.93
C ARG A 48 -24.78 6.20 -36.26
N VAL A 49 -24.54 7.40 -35.74
CA VAL A 49 -25.47 8.13 -34.87
C VAL A 49 -26.40 9.06 -35.65
N VAL A 50 -25.92 9.77 -36.68
CA VAL A 50 -26.77 10.72 -37.44
C VAL A 50 -27.98 10.04 -38.06
N PRO A 51 -27.88 8.84 -38.66
CA PRO A 51 -29.05 8.15 -39.22
C PRO A 51 -30.01 7.58 -38.15
N LYS A 52 -29.53 7.35 -36.92
CA LYS A 52 -30.35 6.79 -35.82
C LYS A 52 -29.81 7.25 -34.45
N PRO A 53 -30.28 8.39 -33.92
CA PRO A 53 -29.74 9.02 -32.71
C PRO A 53 -29.69 8.13 -31.46
N SER A 54 -30.63 7.20 -31.30
CA SER A 54 -30.63 6.21 -30.20
C SER A 54 -29.33 5.39 -30.05
N ARG A 55 -28.52 5.28 -31.10
CA ARG A 55 -27.26 4.51 -31.09
C ARG A 55 -26.15 5.14 -30.24
N VAL A 56 -26.30 6.40 -29.80
CA VAL A 56 -25.37 7.04 -28.85
C VAL A 56 -25.18 6.21 -27.57
N LEU A 57 -26.20 5.46 -27.16
CA LEU A 57 -26.18 4.66 -25.94
C LEU A 57 -25.36 3.37 -26.06
N TYR A 58 -24.92 2.98 -27.26
CA TYR A 58 -24.17 1.74 -27.45
C TYR A 58 -22.76 1.87 -26.85
N PRO A 59 -22.21 0.81 -26.21
CA PRO A 59 -20.89 0.85 -25.57
C PRO A 59 -19.77 1.36 -26.49
N CYS A 60 -19.74 0.93 -27.75
CA CYS A 60 -18.76 1.38 -28.72
C CYS A 60 -18.90 2.87 -29.11
N GLN A 61 -20.12 3.42 -29.05
CA GLN A 61 -20.37 4.85 -29.30
C GLN A 61 -20.05 5.69 -28.07
N ARG A 62 -20.24 5.15 -26.86
CA ARG A 62 -19.81 5.80 -25.61
C ARG A 62 -18.30 5.93 -25.48
N VAL A 63 -17.53 5.01 -26.10
CA VAL A 63 -16.06 5.14 -26.21
C VAL A 63 -15.65 6.08 -27.34
N ALA A 64 -16.33 6.01 -28.50
CA ALA A 64 -16.00 6.86 -29.65
C ALA A 64 -16.32 8.35 -29.44
N PHE A 65 -17.37 8.67 -28.67
CA PHE A 65 -17.84 10.03 -28.47
C PHE A 65 -16.82 10.94 -27.77
N PRO A 66 -16.23 10.58 -26.61
CA PRO A 66 -15.19 11.40 -25.98
C PRO A 66 -13.96 11.63 -26.87
N LEU A 67 -13.53 10.61 -27.62
CA LEU A 67 -12.39 10.72 -28.56
C LEU A 67 -12.71 11.67 -29.72
N ALA A 68 -13.92 11.61 -30.27
CA ALA A 68 -14.39 12.50 -31.32
C ALA A 68 -14.54 13.95 -30.82
N SER A 69 -15.13 14.15 -29.64
CA SER A 69 -15.30 15.46 -29.02
C SER A 69 -13.95 16.09 -28.65
N GLY A 70 -13.02 15.31 -28.10
CA GLY A 70 -11.68 15.78 -27.79
C GLY A 70 -10.88 16.18 -29.04
N PHE A 71 -11.05 15.46 -30.14
CA PHE A 71 -10.47 15.81 -31.44
C PHE A 71 -11.01 17.14 -31.98
N ILE A 72 -12.34 17.34 -31.95
CA ILE A 72 -12.97 18.61 -32.38
C ILE A 72 -12.51 19.77 -31.50
N ALA A 73 -12.53 19.59 -30.18
CA ALA A 73 -12.10 20.62 -29.23
C ALA A 73 -10.63 21.02 -29.44
N SER A 74 -9.75 20.04 -29.69
CA SER A 74 -8.35 20.27 -30.03
C SER A 74 -8.20 21.03 -31.36
N LEU A 75 -8.93 20.62 -32.41
CA LEU A 75 -8.86 21.26 -33.73
C LEU A 75 -9.33 22.72 -33.67
N LEU A 76 -10.44 22.98 -32.99
CA LEU A 76 -10.97 24.33 -32.80
C LEU A 76 -10.04 25.18 -31.94
N GLY A 77 -9.53 24.65 -30.83
CA GLY A 77 -8.61 25.35 -29.93
C GLY A 77 -7.30 25.74 -30.58
N PHE A 78 -6.61 24.77 -31.19
CA PHE A 78 -5.33 25.03 -31.86
C PHE A 78 -5.52 25.86 -33.14
N GLY A 79 -6.62 25.65 -33.88
CA GLY A 79 -6.95 26.43 -35.08
C GLY A 79 -7.23 27.90 -34.76
N THR A 80 -8.08 28.16 -33.76
CA THR A 80 -8.39 29.53 -33.31
C THR A 80 -7.15 30.22 -32.72
N SER A 81 -6.34 29.50 -31.94
CA SER A 81 -5.05 30.00 -31.44
C SER A 81 -4.09 30.39 -32.58
N ALA A 82 -3.92 29.53 -33.60
CA ALA A 82 -3.03 29.82 -34.73
C ALA A 82 -3.50 31.05 -35.54
N LEU A 83 -4.82 31.19 -35.77
CA LEU A 83 -5.40 32.34 -36.47
C LEU A 83 -5.28 33.63 -35.66
N ALA A 84 -5.56 33.57 -34.36
CA ALA A 84 -5.41 34.70 -33.45
C ALA A 84 -3.94 35.14 -33.35
N PHE A 85 -3.01 34.20 -33.27
CA PHE A 85 -1.57 34.48 -33.26
C PHE A 85 -1.07 35.08 -34.59
N ARG A 86 -1.56 34.59 -35.73
CA ARG A 86 -1.26 35.22 -37.04
C ARG A 86 -1.79 36.66 -37.11
N LYS A 87 -3.02 36.91 -36.62
CA LYS A 87 -3.57 38.26 -36.51
C LYS A 87 -2.79 39.14 -35.54
N ALA A 88 -2.28 38.60 -34.44
CA ALA A 88 -1.42 39.33 -33.52
C ALA A 88 -0.16 39.83 -34.24
N LYS A 89 0.57 38.93 -34.91
CA LYS A 89 1.78 39.29 -35.69
C LYS A 89 1.52 40.39 -36.73
N LEU A 90 0.41 40.27 -37.47
CA LEU A 90 0.01 41.28 -38.46
C LEU A 90 -0.31 42.64 -37.84
N ASN A 91 -0.96 42.68 -36.67
CA ASN A 91 -1.28 43.93 -35.98
C ASN A 91 -0.06 44.58 -35.33
N PHE A 92 0.87 43.79 -34.79
CA PHE A 92 2.17 44.30 -34.32
C PHE A 92 2.99 44.91 -35.47
N ALA A 93 3.03 44.26 -36.63
CA ALA A 93 3.69 44.80 -37.82
C ALA A 93 3.05 46.11 -38.32
N ARG A 94 1.75 46.31 -38.05
CA ARG A 94 0.99 47.53 -38.40
C ARG A 94 0.95 48.57 -37.26
N GLN A 95 1.78 48.42 -36.22
CA GLN A 95 1.81 49.28 -35.03
C GLN A 95 0.48 49.40 -34.27
N ARG A 96 -0.46 48.47 -34.49
CA ARG A 96 -1.74 48.39 -33.76
C ARG A 96 -1.60 47.53 -32.52
N TYR A 97 -0.80 48.00 -31.56
CA TYR A 97 -0.35 47.23 -30.39
C TYR A 97 -1.51 46.71 -29.53
N VAL A 98 -2.55 47.51 -29.29
CA VAL A 98 -3.72 47.12 -28.48
C VAL A 98 -4.45 45.92 -29.11
N VAL A 99 -4.70 45.98 -30.42
CA VAL A 99 -5.36 44.89 -31.16
C VAL A 99 -4.45 43.65 -31.21
N GLY A 100 -3.14 43.85 -31.35
CA GLY A 100 -2.13 42.79 -31.26
C GLY A 100 -2.17 42.05 -29.92
N LEU A 101 -2.25 42.79 -28.81
CA LEU A 101 -2.33 42.24 -27.45
C LEU A 101 -3.61 41.44 -27.23
N VAL A 102 -4.77 41.96 -27.65
CA VAL A 102 -6.06 41.25 -27.57
C VAL A 102 -6.01 39.92 -28.33
N CYS A 103 -5.40 39.91 -29.52
CA CYS A 103 -5.22 38.68 -30.29
C CYS A 103 -4.27 37.66 -29.61
N ILE A 104 -3.27 38.10 -28.85
CA ILE A 104 -2.42 37.19 -28.04
C ILE A 104 -3.24 36.57 -26.91
N VAL A 105 -3.99 37.37 -26.17
CA VAL A 105 -4.83 36.88 -25.05
C VAL A 105 -5.84 35.85 -25.57
N LEU A 106 -6.51 36.14 -26.68
CA LEU A 106 -7.44 35.20 -27.34
C LEU A 106 -6.75 33.90 -27.76
N SER A 107 -5.51 33.97 -28.25
CA SER A 107 -4.74 32.80 -28.62
C SER A 107 -4.43 31.90 -27.42
N VAL A 108 -4.01 32.50 -26.30
CA VAL A 108 -3.70 31.77 -25.06
C VAL A 108 -4.96 31.17 -24.45
N MET A 109 -6.06 31.93 -24.39
CA MET A 109 -7.34 31.44 -23.87
C MET A 109 -7.90 30.29 -24.71
N ALA A 110 -7.76 30.32 -26.03
CA ALA A 110 -8.21 29.23 -26.90
C ALA A 110 -7.47 27.91 -26.62
N VAL A 111 -6.15 27.97 -26.38
CA VAL A 111 -5.35 26.79 -25.98
C VAL A 111 -5.76 26.33 -24.58
N TRP A 112 -5.91 27.26 -23.63
CA TRP A 112 -6.33 26.96 -22.27
C TRP A 112 -7.67 26.24 -22.22
N ILE A 113 -8.68 26.76 -22.92
CA ILE A 113 -10.03 26.16 -22.99
C ILE A 113 -9.97 24.78 -23.65
N ALA A 114 -9.18 24.60 -24.70
CA ALA A 114 -9.03 23.29 -25.33
C ALA A 114 -8.39 22.27 -24.39
N MET A 115 -7.39 22.67 -23.61
CA MET A 115 -6.76 21.82 -22.59
C MET A 115 -7.72 21.47 -21.45
N THR A 116 -8.56 22.41 -20.98
CA THR A 116 -9.51 22.13 -19.89
C THR A 116 -10.67 21.26 -20.32
N VAL A 117 -11.17 21.43 -21.55
CA VAL A 117 -12.28 20.60 -22.10
C VAL A 117 -11.82 19.18 -22.46
N THR A 118 -10.54 19.00 -22.78
CA THR A 118 -9.96 17.68 -23.12
C THR A 118 -9.30 16.98 -21.93
N ALA A 119 -9.20 17.64 -20.77
CA ALA A 119 -8.76 17.00 -19.53
C ALA A 119 -9.78 15.94 -19.11
N GLU A 120 -9.31 14.73 -18.82
CA GLU A 120 -10.14 13.70 -18.20
C GLU A 120 -10.69 14.25 -16.87
N LYS A 121 -12.01 14.37 -16.77
CA LYS A 121 -12.65 14.54 -15.47
C LYS A 121 -12.58 13.19 -14.77
N PRO A 122 -11.99 13.08 -13.56
CA PRO A 122 -12.14 11.87 -12.78
C PRO A 122 -13.64 11.59 -12.64
N VAL A 123 -14.03 10.33 -12.86
CA VAL A 123 -15.37 9.88 -12.47
C VAL A 123 -15.39 9.97 -10.96
N ILE A 124 -16.03 11.03 -10.45
CA ILE A 124 -16.19 11.24 -9.02
C ILE A 124 -17.24 10.21 -8.59
N ALA A 125 -16.85 9.25 -7.75
CA ALA A 125 -17.81 8.48 -6.98
C ALA A 125 -18.74 9.46 -6.25
N GLU A 126 -20.03 9.15 -6.12
CA GLU A 126 -20.95 10.04 -5.40
C GLU A 126 -20.33 10.46 -4.05
N PRO A 127 -20.41 11.76 -3.69
CA PRO A 127 -19.84 12.23 -2.44
C PRO A 127 -20.42 11.42 -1.29
N GLN A 128 -19.57 10.65 -0.61
CA GLN A 128 -19.98 9.84 0.52
C GLN A 128 -20.38 10.78 1.66
N PRO A 129 -21.54 10.55 2.30
CA PRO A 129 -21.89 11.27 3.51
C PRO A 129 -20.85 10.97 4.60
N VAL A 130 -20.35 12.02 5.24
CA VAL A 130 -19.30 11.93 6.25
C VAL A 130 -19.81 11.10 7.44
N ASN A 131 -19.03 10.08 7.84
CA ASN A 131 -19.29 9.20 8.98
C ASN A 131 -20.52 8.28 8.86
N GLU A 132 -21.01 7.97 7.66
CA GLU A 132 -21.99 6.89 7.51
C GLU A 132 -21.30 5.52 7.43
N PRO A 133 -21.73 4.52 8.22
CA PRO A 133 -21.17 3.18 8.16
C PRO A 133 -21.36 2.54 6.78
N MET A 134 -20.32 1.85 6.30
CA MET A 134 -20.34 1.10 5.05
C MET A 134 -20.08 -0.38 5.32
N GLY A 135 -20.88 -1.26 4.71
CA GLY A 135 -20.71 -2.71 4.85
C GLY A 135 -21.24 -3.29 6.16
N THR A 136 -20.82 -4.53 6.44
CA THR A 136 -21.20 -5.27 7.66
C THR A 136 -20.01 -5.38 8.61
N ALA A 137 -20.14 -4.75 9.77
CA ALA A 137 -19.12 -4.74 10.80
C ALA A 137 -18.86 -6.13 11.41
N LYS A 138 -17.59 -6.46 11.70
CA LYS A 138 -17.13 -7.77 12.20
C LYS A 138 -16.60 -7.72 13.64
N GLY A 139 -16.58 -8.86 14.32
CA GLY A 139 -16.06 -9.03 15.68
C GLY A 139 -17.13 -9.17 16.76
N ILE A 140 -16.68 -9.42 18.00
CA ILE A 140 -17.55 -9.55 19.19
C ILE A 140 -18.24 -8.22 19.51
N ASN A 141 -17.49 -7.13 19.39
CA ASN A 141 -17.99 -5.77 19.37
C ASN A 141 -17.86 -5.27 17.93
N PRO A 142 -18.92 -5.39 17.09
CA PRO A 142 -18.80 -5.23 15.64
C PRO A 142 -18.16 -3.91 15.24
N GLY A 143 -17.12 -3.96 14.41
CA GLY A 143 -16.43 -2.79 13.85
C GLY A 143 -15.60 -2.02 14.86
N ARG A 144 -15.42 -2.54 16.08
CA ARG A 144 -14.63 -1.87 17.11
C ARG A 144 -13.16 -1.84 16.72
N VAL A 145 -12.59 -0.63 16.78
CA VAL A 145 -11.14 -0.41 16.77
C VAL A 145 -10.77 0.19 18.11
N VAL A 146 -9.81 -0.43 18.80
CA VAL A 146 -9.22 0.14 20.02
C VAL A 146 -7.91 0.79 19.63
N TRP A 147 -7.72 2.03 20.08
CA TRP A 147 -6.46 2.74 19.99
C TRP A 147 -5.93 2.98 21.40
N VAL A 148 -4.75 2.43 21.69
CA VAL A 148 -4.00 2.71 22.91
C VAL A 148 -2.84 3.61 22.55
N HIS A 149 -2.81 4.81 23.15
CA HIS A 149 -1.71 5.75 23.09
C HIS A 149 -1.09 5.88 24.48
N ASP A 150 0.22 5.61 24.58
CA ASP A 150 0.98 5.76 25.82
C ASP A 150 2.30 6.49 25.51
N PRO A 151 2.38 7.81 25.71
CA PRO A 151 3.57 8.59 25.34
C PRO A 151 4.84 8.15 26.09
N ASP A 152 4.71 7.47 27.24
CA ASP A 152 5.85 6.94 27.99
C ASP A 152 6.37 5.60 27.44
N ALA A 153 5.74 5.05 26.38
CA ALA A 153 6.15 3.79 25.80
C ALA A 153 7.46 3.89 25.00
N THR A 154 7.78 5.06 24.45
CA THR A 154 8.98 5.29 23.64
C THR A 154 9.67 6.58 24.05
N ASP A 155 11.01 6.57 24.10
CA ASP A 155 11.82 7.72 24.51
C ASP A 155 13.03 7.97 23.59
N TRP A 156 13.06 7.33 22.41
CA TRP A 156 14.16 7.49 21.45
C TRP A 156 14.37 8.96 21.05
N GLU A 157 15.57 9.51 21.23
CA GLU A 157 15.81 10.92 20.87
C GLU A 157 15.91 11.14 19.35
N GLY A 158 16.02 10.06 18.57
CA GLY A 158 16.18 10.07 17.12
C GLY A 158 17.58 9.65 16.66
N PRO A 159 17.88 9.77 15.35
CA PRO A 159 19.17 9.33 14.80
C PRO A 159 20.37 9.92 15.53
N GLY A 160 21.30 9.06 15.94
CA GLY A 160 22.46 9.41 16.77
C GLY A 160 22.34 9.02 18.24
N ASN A 161 21.12 8.67 18.70
CA ASN A 161 20.86 8.12 20.03
C ASN A 161 20.49 6.63 19.91
N GLY A 162 21.41 5.79 19.42
CA GLY A 162 21.11 4.38 19.16
C GLY A 162 20.04 4.19 18.07
N HIS A 163 19.22 3.15 18.22
CA HIS A 163 18.19 2.76 17.24
C HIS A 163 16.86 2.41 17.91
N PRO A 164 15.69 2.73 17.32
CA PRO A 164 14.39 2.59 17.98
C PRO A 164 14.01 1.14 18.36
N TRP A 165 14.63 0.13 17.74
CA TRP A 165 14.41 -1.29 18.07
C TRP A 165 15.24 -1.79 19.26
N GLN A 166 16.14 -0.98 19.80
CA GLN A 166 16.93 -1.35 20.98
C GLN A 166 16.07 -1.25 22.25
N ALA A 167 16.44 -2.02 23.27
CA ALA A 167 15.65 -2.15 24.49
C ALA A 167 15.62 -0.85 25.31
N GLU A 168 16.64 -0.01 25.16
CA GLU A 168 16.81 1.26 25.85
C GLU A 168 15.83 2.34 25.38
N HIS A 169 15.15 2.13 24.26
CA HIS A 169 14.31 3.14 23.60
C HIS A 169 12.81 2.87 23.66
N THR A 170 12.43 1.78 24.32
CA THR A 170 11.04 1.36 24.43
C THR A 170 10.82 0.71 25.79
N ASN A 171 9.88 1.24 26.57
CA ASN A 171 9.60 0.73 27.90
C ASN A 171 8.81 -0.59 27.83
N PRO A 172 9.40 -1.73 28.28
CA PRO A 172 8.80 -3.04 28.10
C PRO A 172 7.50 -3.23 28.90
N GLU A 173 7.37 -2.58 30.07
CA GLU A 173 6.15 -2.68 30.89
C GLU A 173 5.00 -1.88 30.30
N ARG A 174 5.30 -0.70 29.75
CA ARG A 174 4.31 0.13 29.03
C ARG A 174 3.80 -0.60 27.80
N VAL A 175 4.70 -1.14 26.98
CA VAL A 175 4.33 -1.93 25.79
C VAL A 175 3.52 -3.17 26.15
N ARG A 176 3.89 -3.89 27.22
CA ARG A 176 3.10 -5.04 27.72
C ARG A 176 1.67 -4.62 28.10
N GLU A 177 1.53 -3.49 28.79
CA GLU A 177 0.21 -2.95 29.14
C GLU A 177 -0.56 -2.49 27.91
N MET A 178 0.09 -1.88 26.91
CA MET A 178 -0.57 -1.50 25.66
C MET A 178 -1.20 -2.71 24.95
N ILE A 179 -0.45 -3.81 24.82
CA ILE A 179 -0.96 -5.07 24.23
C ILE A 179 -2.13 -5.61 25.06
N SER A 180 -1.96 -5.76 26.39
CA SER A 180 -3.03 -6.25 27.29
C SER A 180 -4.30 -5.41 27.20
N ARG A 181 -4.16 -4.09 27.38
CA ARG A 181 -5.27 -3.15 27.36
C ARG A 181 -5.99 -3.17 26.02
N SER A 182 -5.25 -3.19 24.90
CA SER A 182 -5.84 -3.21 23.56
C SER A 182 -6.76 -4.41 23.35
N ILE A 183 -6.34 -5.61 23.79
CA ILE A 183 -7.09 -6.86 23.64
C ILE A 183 -8.27 -6.90 24.62
N ARG A 184 -8.06 -6.52 25.89
CA ARG A 184 -9.15 -6.47 26.88
C ARG A 184 -10.24 -5.49 26.48
N GLU A 185 -9.90 -4.28 26.05
CA GLU A 185 -10.89 -3.26 25.65
C GLU A 185 -11.57 -3.60 24.32
N LEU A 186 -10.85 -4.27 23.40
CA LEU A 186 -11.41 -4.72 22.13
C LEU A 186 -12.55 -5.71 22.36
N ILE A 187 -12.37 -6.59 23.35
CA ILE A 187 -13.34 -7.63 23.69
C ILE A 187 -14.35 -7.17 24.75
N GLY A 188 -14.01 -6.15 25.56
CA GLY A 188 -14.78 -5.79 26.75
C GLY A 188 -14.62 -6.81 27.88
N ALA A 189 -13.42 -7.40 27.99
CA ALA A 189 -13.09 -8.46 28.95
C ALA A 189 -12.40 -7.90 30.21
N ALA A 190 -12.60 -8.57 31.34
CA ALA A 190 -12.03 -8.16 32.62
C ALA A 190 -10.58 -8.61 32.82
N SER A 191 -10.10 -9.58 32.05
CA SER A 191 -8.76 -10.14 32.14
C SER A 191 -8.26 -10.58 30.77
N ASP A 192 -6.93 -10.73 30.61
CA ASP A 192 -6.33 -11.18 29.36
C ASP A 192 -6.79 -12.60 28.99
N THR A 193 -6.90 -13.52 29.96
CA THR A 193 -7.36 -14.90 29.74
C THR A 193 -8.78 -14.93 29.17
N ASP A 194 -9.70 -14.18 29.77
CA ASP A 194 -11.08 -14.07 29.28
C ASP A 194 -11.14 -13.42 27.89
N ALA A 195 -10.29 -12.41 27.64
CA ALA A 195 -10.24 -11.73 26.35
C ALA A 195 -9.81 -12.68 25.22
N TRP A 196 -8.72 -13.43 25.43
CA TRP A 196 -8.21 -14.39 24.45
C TRP A 196 -9.15 -15.57 24.21
N ASP A 197 -9.72 -16.16 25.27
CA ASP A 197 -10.67 -17.27 25.13
C ASP A 197 -11.89 -16.85 24.30
N LYS A 198 -12.46 -15.67 24.58
CA LYS A 198 -13.58 -15.11 23.80
C LYS A 198 -13.20 -14.84 22.35
N LEU A 199 -12.04 -14.24 22.10
CA LEU A 199 -11.55 -13.91 20.77
C LEU A 199 -11.42 -15.18 19.90
N ILE A 200 -10.85 -16.25 20.46
CA ILE A 200 -10.67 -17.54 19.77
C ILE A 200 -12.00 -18.27 19.57
N ARG A 201 -12.86 -18.33 20.61
CA ARG A 201 -14.21 -18.91 20.52
C ARG A 201 -15.06 -18.23 19.44
N HIS A 202 -14.99 -16.90 19.36
CA HIS A 202 -15.71 -16.13 18.36
C HIS A 202 -15.29 -16.54 16.94
N LEU A 203 -13.98 -16.58 16.65
CA LEU A 203 -13.49 -16.99 15.34
C LEU A 203 -13.85 -18.45 15.04
N ASN A 204 -13.66 -19.36 16.00
CA ASN A 204 -14.01 -20.78 15.82
C ASN A 204 -15.50 -20.97 15.52
N LYS A 205 -16.38 -20.24 16.21
CA LYS A 205 -17.83 -20.25 15.93
C LYS A 205 -18.13 -19.71 14.55
N ALA A 206 -17.53 -18.58 14.15
CA ALA A 206 -17.71 -17.98 12.83
C ALA A 206 -17.24 -18.90 11.69
N ARG A 207 -16.23 -19.74 11.94
CA ARG A 207 -15.70 -20.73 10.99
C ARG A 207 -16.41 -22.09 11.07
N GLY A 208 -17.51 -22.21 11.82
CA GLY A 208 -18.26 -23.46 11.93
C GLY A 208 -17.58 -24.55 12.78
N LYS A 209 -16.52 -24.23 13.53
CA LYS A 209 -15.84 -25.16 14.47
C LYS A 209 -16.56 -25.28 15.82
N GLY A 210 -17.62 -24.51 16.04
CA GLY A 210 -18.38 -24.45 17.30
C GLY A 210 -17.80 -23.48 18.32
N ASP A 211 -18.44 -23.39 19.48
CA ASP A 211 -18.00 -22.56 20.61
C ASP A 211 -16.93 -23.29 21.44
N VAL A 212 -15.71 -23.29 20.91
CA VAL A 212 -14.55 -23.93 21.54
C VAL A 212 -13.38 -22.96 21.59
N GLY A 213 -12.65 -22.96 22.70
CA GLY A 213 -11.42 -22.18 22.87
C GLY A 213 -10.22 -22.81 22.17
N TYR A 214 -9.05 -22.26 22.43
CA TYR A 214 -7.77 -22.77 21.93
C TYR A 214 -7.52 -24.22 22.38
N LYS A 215 -6.96 -25.05 21.50
CA LYS A 215 -6.46 -26.38 21.84
C LYS A 215 -4.94 -26.42 21.71
N THR A 216 -4.28 -26.93 22.75
CA THR A 216 -2.83 -27.10 22.75
C THR A 216 -2.34 -27.84 21.50
N GLY A 217 -1.37 -27.25 20.80
CA GLY A 217 -0.83 -27.78 19.55
C GLY A 217 -1.45 -27.14 18.29
N GLU A 218 -2.53 -26.37 18.42
CA GLU A 218 -2.99 -25.51 17.32
C GLU A 218 -1.94 -24.41 17.07
N LYS A 219 -1.55 -24.25 15.80
CA LYS A 219 -0.49 -23.34 15.37
C LYS A 219 -1.01 -21.91 15.23
N ILE A 220 -0.18 -20.94 15.63
CA ILE A 220 -0.45 -19.51 15.50
C ILE A 220 0.64 -18.88 14.64
N VAL A 221 0.25 -18.15 13.59
CA VAL A 221 1.19 -17.40 12.74
C VAL A 221 0.96 -15.90 12.87
N ILE A 222 2.04 -15.16 13.11
CA ILE A 222 2.07 -13.70 13.23
C ILE A 222 2.70 -13.15 11.95
N LYS A 223 1.89 -12.53 11.10
CA LYS A 223 2.37 -11.84 9.90
C LYS A 223 2.77 -10.42 10.26
N VAL A 224 4.06 -10.15 10.26
CA VAL A 224 4.65 -8.84 10.59
C VAL A 224 4.92 -8.02 9.33
N ASN A 225 5.12 -6.70 9.50
CA ASN A 225 5.50 -5.79 8.42
C ASN A 225 6.99 -5.45 8.53
N PHE A 226 7.81 -6.13 7.75
CA PHE A 226 9.27 -5.96 7.74
C PHE A 226 9.76 -5.33 6.43
N VAL A 227 9.14 -4.22 6.01
CA VAL A 227 9.45 -3.54 4.75
C VAL A 227 10.93 -3.10 4.65
N GLY A 228 11.57 -2.75 5.77
CA GLY A 228 13.00 -2.42 5.81
C GLY A 228 13.91 -3.63 5.56
N PHE A 229 13.38 -4.85 5.76
CA PHE A 229 14.15 -6.10 5.64
C PHE A 229 13.89 -6.83 4.32
N ILE A 230 13.06 -6.25 3.44
CA ILE A 230 12.72 -6.82 2.14
C ILE A 230 14.00 -7.09 1.34
N PHE A 231 14.10 -8.30 0.79
CA PHE A 231 15.31 -8.79 0.11
C PHE A 231 15.77 -7.96 -1.09
N THR A 232 14.87 -7.19 -1.71
CA THR A 232 15.16 -6.29 -2.84
C THR A 232 15.66 -4.91 -2.40
N HIS A 233 15.47 -4.52 -1.14
CA HIS A 233 15.83 -3.20 -0.63
C HIS A 233 17.27 -3.12 -0.11
N GLY A 234 17.90 -4.26 0.22
CA GLY A 234 19.29 -4.28 0.69
C GLY A 234 19.51 -3.78 2.12
N GLY A 235 18.44 -3.63 2.93
CA GLY A 235 18.53 -3.24 4.34
C GLY A 235 19.26 -4.29 5.21
N VAL A 236 19.06 -5.57 4.89
CA VAL A 236 19.67 -6.72 5.57
C VAL A 236 20.65 -7.43 4.65
N ASN A 237 21.84 -7.71 5.17
CA ASN A 237 22.85 -8.49 4.47
C ASN A 237 22.43 -9.97 4.36
N ALA A 238 22.27 -10.50 3.14
CA ALA A 238 21.80 -11.87 2.93
C ALA A 238 22.79 -12.97 3.39
N GLU A 239 24.06 -12.62 3.62
CA GLU A 239 25.09 -13.55 4.08
C GLU A 239 25.33 -13.49 5.58
N THR A 240 25.13 -12.33 6.23
CA THR A 240 25.39 -12.18 7.68
C THR A 240 24.12 -11.98 8.50
N TYR A 241 22.98 -11.65 7.87
CA TYR A 241 21.69 -11.29 8.48
C TYR A 241 21.75 -10.03 9.36
N LYS A 242 22.81 -9.23 9.24
CA LYS A 242 22.92 -7.94 9.93
C LYS A 242 22.19 -6.84 9.17
N LEU A 243 21.70 -5.84 9.92
CA LEU A 243 21.18 -4.61 9.36
C LEU A 243 22.33 -3.70 8.91
N ASP A 244 22.57 -3.66 7.60
CA ASP A 244 23.63 -2.85 7.00
C ASP A 244 23.14 -1.42 6.71
N SER A 245 21.85 -1.25 6.45
CA SER A 245 21.23 0.06 6.20
C SER A 245 19.80 0.09 6.71
N THR A 246 19.19 1.28 6.78
CA THR A 246 17.80 1.46 7.24
C THR A 246 17.56 0.92 8.66
N GLN A 247 18.58 1.04 9.53
CA GLN A 247 18.54 0.51 10.91
C GLN A 247 17.42 1.13 11.74
N ASP A 248 17.07 2.39 11.46
CA ASP A 248 15.99 3.10 12.15
C ASP A 248 14.64 2.95 11.44
N TYR A 249 14.51 2.05 10.46
CA TYR A 249 13.27 1.95 9.70
C TYR A 249 12.10 1.46 10.56
N MET A 250 10.92 2.03 10.34
CA MET A 250 9.67 1.66 11.04
C MET A 250 9.14 0.28 10.63
N ASN A 251 9.82 -0.78 11.02
CA ASN A 251 9.35 -2.17 10.97
C ASN A 251 8.46 -2.47 12.18
N THR A 252 7.75 -3.60 12.21
CA THR A 252 7.04 -4.05 13.43
C THR A 252 8.06 -4.24 14.57
N SER A 253 7.90 -3.50 15.66
CA SER A 253 8.88 -3.38 16.73
C SER A 253 9.08 -4.71 17.45
N PRO A 254 10.33 -5.14 17.74
CA PRO A 254 10.58 -6.43 18.40
C PRO A 254 9.99 -6.47 19.82
N GLN A 255 9.90 -5.32 20.51
CA GLN A 255 9.30 -5.21 21.84
C GLN A 255 7.79 -5.51 21.81
N MET A 256 7.08 -5.05 20.77
CA MET A 256 5.66 -5.37 20.55
C MET A 256 5.47 -6.87 20.26
N LEU A 257 6.37 -7.46 19.48
CA LEU A 257 6.35 -8.89 19.19
C LEU A 257 6.60 -9.73 20.44
N VAL A 258 7.60 -9.37 21.25
CA VAL A 258 7.87 -10.04 22.53
C VAL A 258 6.66 -9.95 23.47
N ALA A 259 6.04 -8.77 23.61
CA ALA A 259 4.86 -8.60 24.45
C ALA A 259 3.66 -9.42 23.96
N LEU A 260 3.43 -9.48 22.65
CA LEU A 260 2.37 -10.31 22.06
C LEU A 260 2.64 -11.81 22.26
N VAL A 261 3.86 -12.28 21.97
CA VAL A 261 4.24 -13.68 22.15
C VAL A 261 4.09 -14.10 23.62
N ARG A 262 4.48 -13.22 24.56
CA ARG A 262 4.28 -13.47 26.00
C ARG A 262 2.81 -13.71 26.34
N GLN A 263 1.88 -12.94 25.77
CA GLN A 263 0.44 -13.23 25.97
C GLN A 263 0.03 -14.58 25.38
N LEU A 264 0.50 -14.93 24.18
CA LEU A 264 0.17 -16.21 23.57
C LEU A 264 0.71 -17.40 24.40
N VAL A 265 1.90 -17.27 24.97
CA VAL A 265 2.51 -18.33 25.78
C VAL A 265 1.87 -18.38 27.16
N ASP A 266 1.87 -17.28 27.90
CA ASP A 266 1.52 -17.26 29.33
C ASP A 266 0.01 -17.24 29.57
N THR A 267 -0.75 -16.60 28.67
CA THR A 267 -2.20 -16.42 28.82
C THR A 267 -3.00 -17.43 28.00
N VAL A 268 -2.64 -17.66 26.74
CA VAL A 268 -3.35 -18.61 25.85
C VAL A 268 -2.87 -20.05 26.09
N GLY A 269 -1.64 -20.24 26.58
CA GLY A 269 -1.05 -21.57 26.77
C GLY A 269 -0.54 -22.19 25.46
N ALA A 270 -0.27 -21.38 24.44
CA ALA A 270 0.37 -21.85 23.21
C ALA A 270 1.84 -22.19 23.50
N LYS A 271 2.31 -23.32 22.97
CA LYS A 271 3.74 -23.65 23.08
C LYS A 271 4.51 -22.70 22.16
N PRO A 272 5.67 -22.15 22.59
CA PRO A 272 6.52 -21.33 21.73
C PRO A 272 6.79 -21.95 20.34
N ALA A 273 7.02 -23.26 20.27
CA ALA A 273 7.24 -24.01 19.02
C ALA A 273 6.04 -24.04 18.05
N ASP A 274 4.83 -23.76 18.53
CA ASP A 274 3.61 -23.67 17.73
C ASP A 274 3.32 -22.22 17.26
N ILE A 275 4.16 -21.26 17.66
CA ILE A 275 4.08 -19.85 17.27
C ILE A 275 5.12 -19.55 16.20
N SER A 276 4.69 -18.97 15.07
CA SER A 276 5.57 -18.50 14.00
C SER A 276 5.46 -17.01 13.81
N ILE A 277 6.58 -16.31 13.62
CA ILE A 277 6.64 -14.89 13.22
C ILE A 277 7.24 -14.83 11.82
N CYS A 278 6.56 -14.21 10.87
CA CYS A 278 6.98 -14.29 9.48
C CYS A 278 6.70 -13.06 8.61
N ASP A 279 7.60 -12.84 7.65
CA ASP A 279 7.38 -12.03 6.45
C ASP A 279 8.15 -12.67 5.28
N SER A 280 7.45 -13.12 4.24
CA SER A 280 8.05 -13.93 3.17
C SER A 280 9.01 -13.18 2.24
N LEU A 281 8.97 -11.85 2.29
CA LEU A 281 9.88 -10.99 1.55
C LEU A 281 11.12 -10.62 2.35
N ALA A 282 11.13 -10.83 3.67
CA ALA A 282 12.18 -10.33 4.53
C ALA A 282 13.32 -11.34 4.70
N TYR A 283 14.52 -10.82 4.94
CA TYR A 283 15.52 -11.52 5.75
C TYR A 283 15.31 -11.11 7.21
N PHE A 284 15.05 -12.05 8.10
CA PHE A 284 14.74 -11.71 9.49
C PHE A 284 16.03 -11.35 10.23
N ALA A 285 16.30 -10.05 10.33
CA ALA A 285 17.53 -9.46 10.85
C ALA A 285 17.94 -9.99 12.24
N ASN A 286 19.25 -10.09 12.51
CA ASN A 286 19.82 -10.51 13.79
C ASN A 286 19.38 -9.62 14.94
N GLU A 287 19.36 -8.32 14.70
CA GLU A 287 19.00 -7.29 15.68
C GLU A 287 17.59 -7.50 16.25
N TYR A 288 16.68 -8.07 15.46
CA TYR A 288 15.30 -8.37 15.89
C TYR A 288 15.17 -9.82 16.38
N TYR A 289 15.79 -10.76 15.67
CA TYR A 289 15.76 -12.17 16.03
C TYR A 289 16.37 -12.42 17.41
N ASP A 290 17.52 -11.84 17.70
CA ASP A 290 18.24 -12.08 18.96
C ASP A 290 17.41 -11.59 20.17
N ILE A 291 16.65 -10.50 20.01
CA ILE A 291 15.73 -9.99 21.05
C ILE A 291 14.62 -11.01 21.32
N ILE A 292 13.96 -11.51 20.28
CA ILE A 292 12.85 -12.47 20.41
C ILE A 292 13.37 -13.82 20.92
N HIS A 293 14.45 -14.32 20.33
CA HIS A 293 15.03 -15.63 20.63
C HIS A 293 15.61 -15.72 22.04
N LYS A 294 16.09 -14.60 22.61
CA LYS A 294 16.56 -14.54 23.99
C LYS A 294 15.49 -14.93 25.00
N GLU A 295 14.23 -14.56 24.75
CA GLU A 295 13.12 -14.88 25.65
C GLU A 295 12.36 -16.13 25.20
N PHE A 296 12.17 -16.30 23.89
CA PHE A 296 11.40 -17.39 23.31
C PHE A 296 12.23 -18.17 22.28
N PRO A 297 13.20 -19.00 22.72
CA PRO A 297 14.15 -19.65 21.82
C PRO A 297 13.48 -20.61 20.82
N ASP A 298 12.33 -21.17 21.20
CA ASP A 298 11.60 -22.14 20.37
C ASP A 298 10.57 -21.48 19.42
N VAL A 299 10.36 -20.16 19.48
CA VAL A 299 9.50 -19.46 18.51
C VAL A 299 10.11 -19.53 17.11
N ARG A 300 9.26 -19.85 16.13
CA ARG A 300 9.69 -20.04 14.74
C ARG A 300 9.75 -18.69 14.02
N CYS A 301 10.92 -18.07 14.03
CA CYS A 301 11.19 -16.90 13.16
C CYS A 301 11.38 -17.39 11.72
N MET A 302 10.44 -17.06 10.84
CA MET A 302 10.42 -17.53 9.45
C MET A 302 10.68 -16.39 8.47
N ASP A 303 11.47 -16.68 7.44
CA ASP A 303 11.91 -15.66 6.49
C ASP A 303 12.21 -16.24 5.10
N ARG A 304 12.71 -15.41 4.18
CA ARG A 304 13.02 -15.82 2.82
C ARG A 304 14.19 -16.83 2.72
N GLY A 305 15.19 -16.71 3.59
CA GLY A 305 16.48 -17.36 3.41
C GLY A 305 16.70 -18.62 4.24
N GLY A 306 16.15 -18.68 5.46
CA GLY A 306 16.26 -19.78 6.41
C GLY A 306 17.69 -20.09 6.87
N LYS A 307 18.48 -19.06 7.20
CA LYS A 307 19.82 -19.20 7.77
C LYS A 307 19.82 -18.82 9.26
N PHE A 308 20.90 -19.16 9.97
CA PHE A 308 21.16 -18.69 11.34
C PHE A 308 20.01 -18.92 12.34
N GLY A 309 19.42 -20.12 12.30
CA GLY A 309 18.30 -20.49 13.19
C GLY A 309 16.90 -20.12 12.68
N ARG A 310 16.79 -19.30 11.61
CA ARG A 310 15.49 -18.99 10.98
C ARG A 310 15.02 -20.16 10.13
N VAL A 311 13.71 -20.27 9.97
CA VAL A 311 13.07 -21.25 9.09
C VAL A 311 12.76 -20.63 7.74
N LYS A 312 13.21 -21.26 6.65
CA LYS A 312 12.86 -20.81 5.30
C LYS A 312 11.37 -20.98 5.03
N MET A 313 10.69 -19.93 4.61
CA MET A 313 9.32 -20.01 4.13
C MET A 313 9.24 -20.76 2.80
N THR A 314 8.22 -21.60 2.67
CA THR A 314 7.97 -22.45 1.49
C THR A 314 6.51 -22.36 1.08
N GLU A 315 6.24 -22.59 -0.20
CA GLU A 315 4.88 -22.61 -0.74
C GLU A 315 4.14 -23.87 -0.25
N SER A 316 2.82 -23.75 -0.06
CA SER A 316 1.94 -24.90 0.09
C SER A 316 1.35 -25.32 -1.26
N SER A 317 0.47 -26.33 -1.25
CA SER A 317 -0.34 -26.69 -2.41
C SER A 317 -1.67 -25.92 -2.49
N VAL A 318 -1.95 -24.98 -1.58
CA VAL A 318 -3.21 -24.22 -1.57
C VAL A 318 -3.09 -23.04 -2.54
N PRO A 319 -3.83 -23.03 -3.66
CA PRO A 319 -3.79 -21.93 -4.62
C PRO A 319 -4.44 -20.67 -4.03
N LEU A 320 -3.99 -19.51 -4.51
CA LEU A 320 -4.67 -18.24 -4.33
C LEU A 320 -5.11 -17.70 -5.70
N TYR A 321 -6.41 -17.55 -5.88
CA TYR A 321 -6.98 -17.04 -7.12
C TYR A 321 -7.14 -15.52 -7.05
N TRP A 322 -6.92 -14.86 -8.20
CA TRP A 322 -7.16 -13.43 -8.35
C TRP A 322 -8.49 -13.26 -9.04
N SER A 323 -9.44 -12.59 -8.40
CA SER A 323 -10.84 -12.48 -8.86
C SER A 323 -11.01 -11.80 -10.22
N CYS A 324 -9.98 -11.09 -10.69
CA CYS A 324 -9.95 -10.53 -12.05
C CYS A 324 -9.57 -11.54 -13.14
N ASN A 325 -9.32 -12.81 -12.79
CA ASN A 325 -8.95 -13.91 -13.69
C ASN A 325 -7.86 -13.52 -14.71
N PRO A 326 -6.67 -13.12 -14.24
CA PRO A 326 -5.62 -12.63 -15.12
C PRO A 326 -5.08 -13.74 -16.05
N GLU A 327 -5.04 -13.47 -17.36
CA GLU A 327 -4.47 -14.39 -18.34
C GLU A 327 -2.94 -14.32 -18.39
N GLY A 328 -2.30 -15.47 -18.64
CA GLY A 328 -0.86 -15.54 -18.93
C GLY A 328 0.06 -15.24 -17.73
N VAL A 329 -0.46 -15.29 -16.50
CA VAL A 329 0.32 -15.17 -15.26
C VAL A 329 0.45 -16.53 -14.57
N LYS A 330 1.50 -16.67 -13.76
CA LYS A 330 1.71 -17.81 -12.88
C LYS A 330 0.71 -17.79 -11.74
N GLN A 331 0.29 -18.98 -11.32
CA GLN A 331 -0.54 -19.22 -10.15
C GLN A 331 0.22 -18.84 -8.88
N ASP A 332 -0.44 -18.11 -7.99
CA ASP A 332 0.03 -17.86 -6.63
C ASP A 332 -0.42 -18.99 -5.71
N TYR A 333 0.40 -19.28 -4.70
CA TYR A 333 0.10 -20.26 -3.65
C TYR A 333 0.31 -19.63 -2.29
N VAL A 334 -0.56 -20.00 -1.35
CA VAL A 334 -0.43 -19.61 0.04
C VAL A 334 0.81 -20.29 0.64
N PRO A 335 1.67 -19.58 1.38
CA PRO A 335 2.78 -20.20 2.11
C PRO A 335 2.34 -21.28 3.10
N ALA A 336 3.16 -22.31 3.26
CA ALA A 336 2.90 -23.45 4.16
C ALA A 336 2.59 -23.01 5.60
N SER A 337 3.28 -21.97 6.10
CA SER A 337 3.03 -21.44 7.44
C SER A 337 1.60 -20.92 7.65
N PHE A 338 0.98 -20.30 6.64
CA PHE A 338 -0.41 -19.82 6.72
C PHE A 338 -1.41 -20.96 6.49
N ALA A 339 -1.10 -21.88 5.57
CA ALA A 339 -1.93 -23.06 5.32
C ALA A 339 -2.02 -23.98 6.55
N GLU A 340 -0.90 -24.18 7.25
CA GLU A 340 -0.81 -25.04 8.45
C GLU A 340 -1.29 -24.36 9.75
N ALA A 341 -1.30 -23.03 9.81
CA ALA A 341 -1.73 -22.31 11.00
C ALA A 341 -3.24 -22.51 11.22
N GLU A 342 -3.66 -22.58 12.48
CA GLU A 342 -5.07 -22.52 12.83
C GLU A 342 -5.54 -21.08 12.99
N TYR A 343 -4.65 -20.22 13.50
CA TYR A 343 -4.90 -18.81 13.78
C TYR A 343 -3.83 -17.93 13.14
N LEU A 344 -4.26 -16.84 12.52
CA LEU A 344 -3.39 -15.79 12.01
C LEU A 344 -3.55 -14.52 12.87
N ILE A 345 -2.44 -13.84 13.16
CA ILE A 345 -2.42 -12.47 13.67
C ILE A 345 -1.75 -11.61 12.61
N ASN A 346 -2.46 -10.60 12.11
CA ASN A 346 -1.91 -9.65 11.15
C ASN A 346 -1.41 -8.43 11.91
N PHE A 347 -0.09 -8.24 11.99
CA PHE A 347 0.56 -7.16 12.73
C PHE A 347 1.26 -6.20 11.77
N ALA A 348 0.52 -5.20 11.30
CA ALA A 348 1.01 -4.17 10.39
C ALA A 348 1.70 -3.01 11.13
N ASN A 349 2.14 -1.99 10.39
CA ASN A 349 2.66 -0.74 10.95
C ASN A 349 1.75 0.44 10.56
N LEU A 350 1.66 1.46 11.41
CA LEU A 350 0.98 2.71 11.07
C LEU A 350 1.87 3.53 10.14
N LYS A 351 1.66 3.38 8.83
CA LYS A 351 2.62 3.87 7.82
C LYS A 351 1.93 4.42 6.56
N ALA A 352 2.31 5.61 6.15
CA ALA A 352 1.92 6.16 4.85
C ALA A 352 2.81 5.61 3.73
N HIS A 353 2.32 5.63 2.49
CA HIS A 353 3.02 5.08 1.34
C HIS A 353 2.82 5.93 0.10
N THR A 354 3.89 6.34 -0.56
CA THR A 354 3.81 7.26 -1.71
C THR A 354 3.02 6.70 -2.90
N GLY A 355 3.10 5.39 -3.14
CA GLY A 355 2.26 4.66 -4.12
C GLY A 355 0.82 4.41 -3.65
N ALA A 356 0.64 3.55 -2.64
CA ALA A 356 -0.67 3.06 -2.19
C ALA A 356 -1.46 4.01 -1.26
N GLY A 357 -0.91 5.17 -0.91
CA GLY A 357 -1.45 6.05 0.13
C GLY A 357 -1.08 5.59 1.54
N VAL A 358 -1.42 4.35 1.90
CA VAL A 358 -1.14 3.77 3.22
C VAL A 358 -0.59 2.34 3.13
N THR A 359 0.01 1.85 4.21
CA THR A 359 0.47 0.45 4.37
C THR A 359 0.04 -0.08 5.72
N LEU A 360 -1.18 -0.58 5.79
CA LEU A 360 -1.82 -1.11 7.00
C LEU A 360 -2.06 -2.63 6.87
N CYS A 361 -3.09 -3.20 7.51
CA CYS A 361 -3.30 -4.65 7.60
C CYS A 361 -3.55 -5.30 6.23
N ALA A 362 -4.40 -4.71 5.38
CA ALA A 362 -4.68 -5.28 4.06
C ALA A 362 -3.40 -5.34 3.22
N LYS A 363 -2.64 -4.24 3.17
CA LYS A 363 -1.40 -4.17 2.39
C LYS A 363 -0.26 -5.00 2.99
N ASN A 364 -0.28 -5.29 4.29
CA ASN A 364 0.69 -6.19 4.93
C ASN A 364 0.68 -7.59 4.28
N HIS A 365 -0.46 -8.01 3.71
CA HIS A 365 -0.55 -9.28 2.98
C HIS A 365 0.24 -9.32 1.67
N TYR A 366 0.76 -8.20 1.15
CA TYR A 366 1.70 -8.25 0.02
C TYR A 366 2.97 -9.03 0.36
N GLY A 367 3.35 -9.07 1.64
CA GLY A 367 4.43 -9.93 2.13
C GLY A 367 4.00 -11.36 2.51
N SER A 368 2.75 -11.76 2.19
CA SER A 368 2.24 -13.11 2.45
C SER A 368 2.39 -14.06 1.26
N LEU A 369 2.96 -13.62 0.15
CA LEU A 369 3.28 -14.45 -1.02
C LEU A 369 4.79 -14.53 -1.18
N ILE A 370 5.34 -15.72 -1.47
CA ILE A 370 6.79 -15.96 -1.58
C ILE A 370 7.35 -15.43 -2.92
N ARG A 371 7.03 -14.18 -3.26
CA ARG A 371 7.47 -13.49 -4.48
C ARG A 371 7.36 -11.98 -4.34
N TRP A 372 8.14 -11.25 -5.13
CA TRP A 372 8.00 -9.79 -5.14
C TRP A 372 6.59 -9.37 -5.67
N PRO A 373 5.94 -8.33 -5.11
CA PRO A 373 4.60 -7.91 -5.55
C PRO A 373 4.49 -7.59 -7.05
N ALA A 374 5.56 -7.07 -7.64
CA ALA A 374 5.68 -6.80 -9.08
C ALA A 374 6.63 -7.77 -9.81
N GLU A 375 6.73 -9.01 -9.33
CA GLU A 375 7.59 -10.03 -9.96
C GLU A 375 7.12 -10.38 -11.37
N LYS A 376 8.05 -10.41 -12.33
CA LYS A 376 7.73 -10.71 -13.73
C LYS A 376 7.15 -12.12 -13.87
N GLY A 377 5.99 -12.20 -14.51
CA GLY A 377 5.30 -13.47 -14.80
C GLY A 377 4.22 -13.83 -13.78
N TYR A 378 4.10 -13.09 -12.68
CA TYR A 378 2.95 -13.19 -11.77
C TYR A 378 1.98 -12.03 -11.99
N PHE A 379 0.81 -12.12 -11.36
CA PHE A 379 -0.11 -10.99 -11.28
C PHE A 379 0.55 -9.83 -10.52
N ASP A 380 0.58 -8.66 -11.16
CA ASP A 380 1.24 -7.46 -10.63
C ASP A 380 0.34 -6.75 -9.60
N LEU A 381 0.68 -6.92 -8.33
CA LEU A 381 -0.10 -6.39 -7.19
C LEU A 381 -0.03 -4.86 -7.12
N HIS A 382 0.95 -4.22 -7.75
CA HIS A 382 1.07 -2.77 -7.73
C HIS A 382 0.09 -2.08 -8.69
N LYS A 383 -0.41 -2.77 -9.72
CA LYS A 383 -1.38 -2.19 -10.66
C LYS A 383 -2.66 -1.73 -9.97
N GLY A 384 -3.29 -2.63 -9.21
CA GLY A 384 -4.48 -2.33 -8.43
C GLY A 384 -4.15 -1.53 -7.17
N GLY A 385 -3.08 -1.89 -6.46
CA GLY A 385 -2.72 -1.24 -5.19
C GLY A 385 -2.32 0.24 -5.32
N PHE A 386 -1.80 0.70 -6.47
CA PHE A 386 -1.37 2.10 -6.68
C PHE A 386 -2.27 2.86 -7.66
N ALA A 387 -3.40 2.27 -8.06
CA ALA A 387 -4.37 2.91 -8.94
C ALA A 387 -5.05 4.09 -8.24
N LYS A 388 -5.32 5.16 -9.01
CA LYS A 388 -6.00 6.36 -8.52
C LYS A 388 -7.50 6.40 -8.86
N GLN A 389 -7.93 5.46 -9.69
CA GLN A 389 -9.34 5.28 -10.04
C GLN A 389 -10.11 4.78 -8.82
N THR A 390 -11.43 4.94 -8.81
CA THR A 390 -12.30 4.29 -7.84
C THR A 390 -13.30 3.37 -8.55
N GLY A 391 -13.88 2.43 -7.82
CA GLY A 391 -14.78 1.42 -8.39
C GLY A 391 -14.08 0.51 -9.39
N ILE A 392 -12.88 0.06 -9.04
CA ILE A 392 -12.12 -0.94 -9.81
C ILE A 392 -11.81 -2.15 -8.92
N TYR A 393 -11.50 -3.27 -9.55
CA TYR A 393 -10.99 -4.43 -8.82
C TYR A 393 -9.76 -4.07 -7.96
N ARG A 394 -9.81 -4.42 -6.67
CA ARG A 394 -8.72 -4.23 -5.70
C ARG A 394 -8.28 -5.58 -5.15
N ASN A 395 -7.10 -6.02 -5.56
CA ASN A 395 -6.50 -7.29 -5.15
C ASN A 395 -6.22 -7.42 -3.64
N LEU A 396 -6.25 -6.31 -2.90
CA LEU A 396 -6.19 -6.34 -1.44
C LEU A 396 -7.42 -7.03 -0.84
N VAL A 397 -8.59 -6.94 -1.49
CA VAL A 397 -9.83 -7.58 -1.06
C VAL A 397 -9.74 -9.10 -1.18
N ASP A 398 -9.08 -9.61 -2.22
CA ASP A 398 -8.79 -11.04 -2.35
C ASP A 398 -7.91 -11.54 -1.20
N LEU A 399 -6.82 -10.82 -0.90
CA LEU A 399 -5.91 -11.21 0.17
C LEU A 399 -6.56 -11.18 1.55
N THR A 400 -7.43 -10.19 1.83
CA THR A 400 -8.17 -10.10 3.10
C THR A 400 -9.41 -11.00 3.14
N GLY A 401 -9.92 -11.45 1.99
CA GLY A 401 -11.05 -12.37 1.86
C GLY A 401 -10.65 -13.85 1.88
N HIS A 402 -9.42 -14.19 1.47
CA HIS A 402 -8.97 -15.56 1.29
C HIS A 402 -9.06 -16.40 2.58
N SER A 403 -9.59 -17.63 2.48
CA SER A 403 -9.86 -18.51 3.61
C SER A 403 -8.64 -18.79 4.51
N GLN A 404 -7.46 -18.99 3.92
CA GLN A 404 -6.19 -19.25 4.63
C GLN A 404 -5.47 -17.98 5.12
N LEU A 405 -5.91 -16.79 4.71
CA LEU A 405 -5.33 -15.50 5.13
C LEU A 405 -6.33 -14.81 6.07
N GLY A 406 -7.13 -13.87 5.57
CA GLY A 406 -8.12 -13.16 6.36
C GLY A 406 -9.16 -14.06 7.04
N GLY A 407 -9.52 -15.19 6.43
CA GLY A 407 -10.44 -16.17 7.02
C GLY A 407 -9.93 -16.86 8.29
N LYS A 408 -8.62 -16.83 8.56
CA LYS A 408 -7.99 -17.33 9.79
C LYS A 408 -7.54 -16.22 10.75
N THR A 409 -7.66 -14.95 10.35
CA THR A 409 -7.15 -13.85 11.17
C THR A 409 -8.04 -13.67 12.41
N VAL A 410 -7.45 -13.93 13.57
CA VAL A 410 -8.12 -13.81 14.87
C VAL A 410 -8.00 -12.41 15.46
N LEU A 411 -6.93 -11.70 15.10
CA LEU A 411 -6.61 -10.36 15.58
C LEU A 411 -5.83 -9.58 14.53
N TYR A 412 -6.26 -8.34 14.28
CA TYR A 412 -5.54 -7.35 13.49
C TYR A 412 -4.92 -6.33 14.44
N LEU A 413 -3.63 -6.04 14.24
CA LEU A 413 -2.87 -5.07 15.01
C LEU A 413 -2.13 -4.12 14.06
N ILE A 414 -2.03 -2.86 14.47
CA ILE A 414 -1.18 -1.86 13.80
C ILE A 414 -0.23 -1.29 14.84
N ASP A 415 1.06 -1.59 14.67
CA ASP A 415 2.14 -1.00 15.45
C ASP A 415 2.38 0.44 14.99
N GLY A 416 2.08 1.38 15.88
CA GLY A 416 2.34 2.80 15.72
C GLY A 416 3.24 3.33 16.83
N LEU A 417 4.19 2.55 17.37
CA LEU A 417 5.22 3.12 18.24
C LEU A 417 6.01 4.20 17.49
N TYR A 418 6.42 3.86 16.27
CA TYR A 418 7.14 4.75 15.36
C TYR A 418 6.48 4.76 13.97
N CYS A 419 6.04 5.93 13.51
CA CYS A 419 5.37 6.11 12.22
C CYS A 419 6.27 6.75 11.16
N GLY A 420 5.89 6.65 9.88
CA GLY A 420 6.56 7.38 8.82
C GLY A 420 5.99 7.10 7.43
N ILE A 421 6.72 7.54 6.40
CA ILE A 421 6.29 7.51 5.00
C ILE A 421 7.24 6.62 4.18
N HIS A 422 6.74 5.51 3.65
CA HIS A 422 7.48 4.67 2.72
C HIS A 422 7.40 5.21 1.27
N PRO A 423 8.50 5.21 0.49
CA PRO A 423 9.89 4.94 0.87
C PRO A 423 10.67 6.21 1.29
N VAL A 424 10.01 7.36 1.43
CA VAL A 424 10.63 8.67 1.71
C VAL A 424 11.57 8.63 2.91
N ASP A 425 11.20 7.84 3.92
CA ASP A 425 11.88 7.76 5.19
C ASP A 425 12.76 6.51 5.34
N MET A 426 13.05 5.80 4.23
CA MET A 426 13.91 4.61 4.27
C MET A 426 15.26 4.86 4.92
N GLU A 427 15.91 5.98 4.59
CA GLU A 427 17.22 6.36 5.12
C GLU A 427 17.15 7.40 6.25
N LYS A 428 15.95 7.87 6.59
CA LYS A 428 15.76 8.97 7.58
C LYS A 428 15.26 8.49 8.93
N GLY A 429 14.64 7.32 8.99
CA GLY A 429 13.95 6.84 10.19
C GLY A 429 12.55 7.46 10.35
N PRO A 430 11.84 7.10 11.43
CA PRO A 430 10.47 7.51 11.67
C PRO A 430 10.31 9.01 11.88
N ARG A 431 9.06 9.47 11.83
CA ARG A 431 8.63 10.84 12.03
C ARG A 431 7.81 10.96 13.31
N ARG A 432 8.10 12.03 14.06
CA ARG A 432 7.20 12.53 15.11
C ARG A 432 5.97 13.18 14.48
N TRP A 433 4.84 13.09 15.16
CA TRP A 433 3.57 13.62 14.68
C TRP A 433 3.24 14.93 15.37
N THR A 434 2.73 15.89 14.59
CA THR A 434 2.40 17.23 15.06
C THR A 434 0.96 17.36 15.54
N SER A 435 0.06 16.53 15.00
CA SER A 435 -1.35 16.55 15.39
C SER A 435 -1.52 16.18 16.88
N PRO A 436 -2.53 16.76 17.57
CA PRO A 436 -2.92 16.28 18.89
C PRO A 436 -3.41 14.81 18.81
N PRO A 437 -3.10 13.98 19.82
CA PRO A 437 -2.45 14.30 21.09
C PRO A 437 -0.91 14.21 21.07
N PHE A 438 -0.29 13.94 19.93
CA PHE A 438 1.16 13.67 19.81
C PHE A 438 2.02 14.93 19.99
N ASN A 439 1.53 16.09 19.54
CA ASN A 439 2.12 17.41 19.84
C ASN A 439 3.64 17.52 19.60
N GLY A 440 4.15 16.88 18.55
CA GLY A 440 5.57 16.85 18.20
C GLY A 440 6.37 15.69 18.76
N ASP A 441 5.70 14.66 19.31
CA ASP A 441 6.32 13.45 19.86
C ASP A 441 6.15 12.22 18.94
N TRP A 442 6.76 11.10 19.32
CA TRP A 442 6.47 9.80 18.72
C TRP A 442 5.00 9.43 18.92
N THR A 443 4.49 8.62 18.00
CA THR A 443 3.09 8.25 18.02
C THR A 443 2.75 7.29 19.16
N SER A 444 3.71 6.50 19.65
CA SER A 444 3.57 5.65 20.85
C SER A 444 2.22 4.93 20.95
N SER A 445 1.80 4.35 19.83
CA SER A 445 0.43 3.91 19.59
C SER A 445 0.33 2.43 19.22
N LEU A 446 -0.79 1.82 19.57
CA LEU A 446 -1.21 0.51 19.11
C LEU A 446 -2.68 0.57 18.73
N LEU A 447 -3.03 0.07 17.54
CA LEU A 447 -4.42 -0.17 17.17
C LEU A 447 -4.72 -1.66 17.13
N ALA A 448 -5.91 -2.06 17.56
CA ALA A 448 -6.37 -3.44 17.56
C ALA A 448 -7.82 -3.57 17.10
N SER A 449 -8.12 -4.62 16.32
CA SER A 449 -9.48 -4.95 15.88
C SER A 449 -9.66 -6.41 15.49
N GLN A 450 -10.92 -6.85 15.38
CA GLN A 450 -11.32 -8.08 14.69
C GLN A 450 -11.85 -7.81 13.27
N ASP A 451 -12.02 -6.54 12.89
CA ASP A 451 -12.53 -6.12 11.60
C ASP A 451 -11.41 -5.52 10.74
N PRO A 452 -11.02 -6.18 9.63
CA PRO A 452 -9.94 -5.69 8.77
C PRO A 452 -10.26 -4.38 8.07
N VAL A 453 -11.53 -4.10 7.79
CA VAL A 453 -11.94 -2.87 7.12
C VAL A 453 -11.92 -1.73 8.13
N ALA A 454 -12.53 -1.94 9.31
CA ALA A 454 -12.58 -0.90 10.34
C ALA A 454 -11.18 -0.44 10.80
N ILE A 455 -10.26 -1.38 11.05
CA ILE A 455 -8.91 -1.03 11.52
C ILE A 455 -8.10 -0.26 10.47
N ASP A 456 -8.22 -0.65 9.20
CA ASP A 456 -7.53 0.07 8.11
C ASP A 456 -8.20 1.42 7.82
N SER A 457 -9.53 1.55 7.98
CA SER A 457 -10.23 2.84 7.91
C SER A 457 -9.75 3.80 9.01
N VAL A 458 -9.69 3.36 10.26
CA VAL A 458 -9.20 4.21 11.37
C VAL A 458 -7.73 4.54 11.18
N GLY A 459 -6.89 3.56 10.84
CA GLY A 459 -5.47 3.82 10.56
C GLY A 459 -5.27 4.78 9.37
N PHE A 460 -6.14 4.69 8.36
CA PHE A 460 -6.17 5.63 7.24
C PHE A 460 -6.51 7.04 7.71
N ASP A 461 -7.54 7.21 8.54
CA ASP A 461 -7.94 8.53 9.07
C ASP A 461 -6.80 9.20 9.86
N PHE A 462 -6.08 8.44 10.69
CA PHE A 462 -4.90 8.94 11.40
C PHE A 462 -3.82 9.45 10.43
N LEU A 463 -3.48 8.66 9.41
CA LEU A 463 -2.48 9.03 8.42
C LEU A 463 -2.94 10.19 7.53
N HIS A 464 -4.22 10.23 7.18
CA HIS A 464 -4.83 11.30 6.40
C HIS A 464 -4.89 12.61 7.18
N ALA A 465 -5.15 12.56 8.48
CA ALA A 465 -5.14 13.71 9.36
C ALA A 465 -3.72 14.28 9.53
N GLU A 466 -2.69 13.44 9.73
CA GLU A 466 -1.31 13.91 9.92
C GLU A 466 -0.65 14.39 8.62
N TYR A 467 -0.83 13.66 7.51
CA TYR A 467 -0.08 13.90 6.29
C TYR A 467 -0.93 14.56 5.18
N GLU A 468 -0.38 15.62 4.59
CA GLU A 468 -1.02 16.39 3.51
C GLU A 468 -0.86 15.76 2.11
N ASP A 469 -0.06 14.71 1.96
CA ASP A 469 0.41 14.23 0.66
C ASP A 469 -0.14 12.84 0.26
N SER A 470 0.49 11.76 0.71
CA SER A 470 0.32 10.43 0.14
C SER A 470 -1.02 9.80 0.51
N PRO A 471 -1.48 9.87 1.78
CA PRO A 471 -2.80 9.38 2.17
C PRO A 471 -3.97 10.17 1.59
N ARG A 472 -3.74 11.39 1.07
CA ARG A 472 -4.80 12.24 0.48
C ARG A 472 -4.95 12.10 -1.04
N LYS A 473 -4.24 11.16 -1.66
CA LYS A 473 -4.35 10.91 -3.10
C LYS A 473 -5.68 10.24 -3.41
N PHE A 474 -6.29 10.57 -4.54
CA PHE A 474 -7.51 9.91 -5.00
C PHE A 474 -7.33 8.40 -5.15
N GLY A 475 -8.34 7.64 -4.71
CA GLY A 475 -8.46 6.20 -4.92
C GLY A 475 -7.60 5.32 -4.01
N VAL A 476 -6.97 5.89 -2.97
CA VAL A 476 -6.14 5.13 -2.02
C VAL A 476 -6.96 4.34 -0.99
N ASP A 477 -8.19 4.78 -0.73
CA ASP A 477 -9.19 4.21 0.17
C ASP A 477 -10.18 3.30 -0.56
N ASP A 478 -10.13 3.24 -1.89
CA ASP A 478 -11.06 2.45 -2.72
C ASP A 478 -11.11 0.97 -2.34
N PHE A 479 -9.98 0.39 -1.89
CA PHE A 479 -9.97 -1.00 -1.41
C PHE A 479 -10.81 -1.20 -0.15
N LEU A 480 -10.99 -0.16 0.68
CA LEU A 480 -11.87 -0.21 1.85
C LEU A 480 -13.33 -0.25 1.41
N HIS A 481 -13.70 0.53 0.39
CA HIS A 481 -15.06 0.52 -0.15
C HIS A 481 -15.39 -0.82 -0.83
N GLU A 482 -14.46 -1.32 -1.63
CA GLU A 482 -14.57 -2.64 -2.25
C GLU A 482 -14.67 -3.75 -1.20
N ALA A 483 -13.88 -3.70 -0.13
CA ALA A 483 -13.92 -4.70 0.94
C ALA A 483 -15.19 -4.60 1.80
N ALA A 484 -15.64 -3.38 2.13
CA ALA A 484 -16.84 -3.14 2.93
C ALA A 484 -18.09 -3.68 2.23
N LEU A 485 -18.12 -3.56 0.89
CA LEU A 485 -19.24 -3.96 0.05
C LEU A 485 -18.91 -5.19 -0.80
N ALA A 486 -18.07 -6.11 -0.33
CA ALA A 486 -17.57 -7.22 -1.15
C ALA A 486 -18.68 -8.12 -1.77
N ASP A 487 -19.87 -8.18 -1.16
CA ASP A 487 -21.04 -8.90 -1.72
C ASP A 487 -21.67 -8.19 -2.94
N ASN A 488 -21.48 -6.87 -3.06
CA ASN A 488 -21.93 -6.05 -4.18
C ASN A 488 -21.02 -4.81 -4.33
N PRO A 489 -19.76 -5.00 -4.74
CA PRO A 489 -18.76 -3.95 -4.62
C PRO A 489 -18.94 -2.89 -5.73
N PRO A 490 -18.48 -1.65 -5.52
CA PRO A 490 -18.59 -0.58 -6.51
C PRO A 490 -18.02 -0.93 -7.90
N SER A 491 -16.98 -1.76 -7.95
CA SER A 491 -16.38 -2.24 -9.20
C SER A 491 -17.22 -3.26 -9.96
N GLY A 492 -18.23 -3.85 -9.33
CA GLY A 492 -18.97 -5.00 -9.84
C GLY A 492 -18.14 -6.29 -9.90
N THR A 493 -16.97 -6.33 -9.26
CA THR A 493 -16.17 -7.55 -9.17
C THR A 493 -16.85 -8.58 -8.30
N PHE A 494 -16.84 -9.84 -8.71
CA PHE A 494 -17.16 -10.96 -7.82
C PHE A 494 -15.86 -11.43 -7.16
N TYR A 495 -15.68 -11.12 -5.87
CA TYR A 495 -14.48 -11.50 -5.14
C TYR A 495 -14.57 -12.96 -4.67
N ASP A 496 -13.76 -13.84 -5.25
CA ASP A 496 -13.66 -15.27 -4.92
C ASP A 496 -12.19 -15.72 -4.93
N PRO A 497 -11.39 -15.32 -3.93
CA PRO A 497 -9.96 -15.62 -3.90
C PRO A 497 -9.64 -17.11 -3.69
N ASP A 498 -10.64 -17.94 -3.40
CA ASP A 498 -10.50 -19.37 -3.15
C ASP A 498 -10.75 -20.22 -4.42
N HIS A 499 -11.25 -19.67 -5.55
CA HIS A 499 -11.60 -20.45 -6.77
C HIS A 499 -11.24 -19.82 -8.13
#